data_AF-A0A8J6UY99-F1
#
_entry.id   AF-A0A8J6UY99-F1
#
_cell.length_a   1.000
_cell.length_b   1.000
_cell.length_c   1.000
_cell.angle_alpha   90.00
_cell.angle_beta   90.00
_cell.angle_gamma   90.00
#
_symmetry.space_group_name_H-M   'P 1'
#
loop_
_entity.id
_entity.type
_entity.pdbx_description
1 polymer ?
#
loop_
_entity_poly.entity_id
_entity_poly.type
_entity_poly.pdbx_seq_one_letter_code
_entity_poly.pdbx_strand_id
1 'polypeptide(L)'
;MRYLLDTNVCVVFLNGRSPLVRDRLLSTPTEAMAICSVVKAELFYGALRSNNPVQTLERQQLFLKQFTSLPFDDGSALAVGRMGAAPDGDGPVINR
;
A
#
# COMPACT_ATOMS: atom_id res chain seq x y z
N MET A 1 -3.62 -17.21 5.13
CA MET A 1 -3.14 -15.93 5.72
C MET A 1 -3.59 -14.80 4.82
N ARG A 2 -3.88 -13.60 5.38
CA ARG A 2 -4.23 -12.39 4.61
C ARG A 2 -3.03 -11.44 4.59
N TYR A 3 -2.74 -10.85 3.43
CA TYR A 3 -1.66 -9.90 3.21
C TYR A 3 -2.24 -8.48 3.05
N LEU A 4 -1.60 -7.50 3.68
CA LEU A 4 -1.86 -6.08 3.42
C LEU A 4 -0.71 -5.56 2.56
N LEU A 5 -1.01 -5.07 1.36
CA LEU A 5 0.01 -4.59 0.44
C LEU A 5 0.50 -3.20 0.87
N ASP A 6 1.83 -3.03 0.91
CA ASP A 6 2.49 -1.73 1.10
C ASP A 6 2.58 -0.94 -0.22
N THR A 7 2.70 0.38 -0.12
CA THR A 7 2.88 1.29 -1.25
C THR A 7 4.10 0.93 -2.08
N ASN A 8 5.23 0.58 -1.45
CA ASN A 8 6.45 0.24 -2.19
C ASN A 8 6.25 -1.00 -3.07
N VAL A 9 5.58 -2.03 -2.53
CA VAL A 9 5.26 -3.25 -3.28
C VAL A 9 4.37 -2.92 -4.47
N CYS A 10 3.33 -2.10 -4.26
CA CYS A 10 2.43 -1.67 -5.32
C CYS A 10 3.16 -0.88 -6.42
N VAL A 11 4.03 0.07 -6.05
CA VAL A 11 4.81 0.86 -7.02
C VAL A 11 5.79 -0.03 -7.80
N VAL A 12 6.49 -0.95 -7.13
CA VAL A 12 7.42 -1.88 -7.79
C VAL A 12 6.69 -2.78 -8.78
N PHE A 13 5.53 -3.31 -8.40
CA PHE A 13 4.69 -4.13 -9.27
C PHE A 13 4.20 -3.35 -10.49
N LEU A 14 3.58 -2.19 -10.27
CA LEU A 14 3.04 -1.33 -11.33
C LEU A 14 4.12 -0.88 -12.32
N ASN A 15 5.33 -0.61 -11.83
CA ASN A 15 6.45 -0.20 -12.68
C ASN A 15 7.22 -1.38 -13.30
N GLY A 16 6.84 -2.63 -13.02
CA GLY A 16 7.49 -3.82 -13.56
C GLY A 16 8.96 -3.97 -13.13
N ARG A 17 9.35 -3.40 -11.98
CA ARG A 17 10.76 -3.29 -11.58
C ARG A 17 11.32 -4.53 -10.89
N SER A 18 10.46 -5.49 -10.49
CA SER A 18 10.89 -6.72 -9.83
C SER A 18 10.08 -7.93 -10.29
N PRO A 19 10.70 -8.89 -11.00
CA PRO A 19 10.06 -10.16 -11.36
C PRO A 19 9.62 -10.95 -10.13
N LEU A 20 10.40 -10.93 -9.04
CA LEU A 20 10.07 -11.62 -7.80
C LEU A 20 8.76 -11.10 -7.19
N VAL A 21 8.60 -9.77 -7.11
CA VAL A 21 7.37 -9.15 -6.61
C VAL A 21 6.20 -9.46 -7.54
N ARG A 22 6.41 -9.37 -8.86
CA ARG A 22 5.40 -9.70 -9.86
C ARG A 22 4.92 -11.15 -9.71
N ASP A 23 5.83 -12.10 -9.70
CA ASP A 23 5.50 -13.52 -9.68
C ASP A 23 4.84 -13.91 -8.35
N ARG A 24 5.24 -13.28 -7.23
CA ARG A 24 4.59 -13.47 -5.93
C ARG A 24 3.18 -12.88 -5.88
N LEU A 25 2.95 -11.69 -6.42
CA LEU A 25 1.59 -11.12 -6.50
C LEU A 25 0.69 -11.96 -7.40
N LEU A 26 1.19 -12.40 -8.55
CA LEU A 26 0.41 -13.19 -9.51
C LEU A 26 0.11 -14.62 -9.02
N SER A 27 0.98 -15.19 -8.17
CA SER A 27 0.75 -16.51 -7.56
C SER A 27 -0.06 -16.46 -6.26
N THR A 28 -0.35 -15.26 -5.74
CA THR A 28 -1.18 -15.09 -4.54
C THR A 28 -2.61 -14.77 -4.95
N PRO A 29 -3.64 -15.47 -4.42
CA PRO A 29 -5.03 -15.13 -4.68
C PRO A 29 -5.36 -13.70 -4.25
N THR A 30 -6.12 -12.98 -5.07
CA THR A 30 -6.55 -11.59 -4.80
C THR A 30 -7.35 -11.48 -3.51
N GLU A 31 -8.13 -12.49 -3.15
CA GLU A 31 -8.94 -12.54 -1.93
C GLU A 31 -8.08 -12.68 -0.66
N ALA A 32 -6.84 -13.16 -0.82
CA ALA A 32 -5.85 -13.21 0.25
C ALA A 32 -5.10 -11.88 0.41
N MET A 33 -5.35 -10.88 -0.44
CA MET A 33 -4.67 -9.58 -0.44
C MET A 33 -5.66 -8.43 -0.23
N ALA A 34 -5.23 -7.42 0.51
CA ALA A 34 -5.98 -6.20 0.73
C ALA A 34 -5.08 -4.96 0.61
N ILE A 35 -5.70 -3.80 0.45
CA ILE A 35 -5.03 -2.49 0.45
C ILE A 35 -5.78 -1.59 1.44
N CYS A 36 -5.08 -0.74 2.19
CA CYS A 36 -5.73 0.25 3.05
C CYS A 36 -5.87 1.62 2.36
N SER A 37 -6.76 2.46 2.89
CA SER A 37 -6.97 3.83 2.38
C SER A 37 -5.71 4.69 2.40
N VAL A 38 -4.79 4.47 3.35
CA VAL A 38 -3.50 5.18 3.44
C VAL A 38 -2.63 4.86 2.21
N VAL A 39 -2.45 3.58 1.88
CA VAL A 39 -1.68 3.15 0.69
C VAL A 39 -2.29 3.70 -0.59
N LYS A 40 -3.63 3.73 -0.69
CA LYS A 40 -4.31 4.38 -1.82
C LYS A 40 -3.99 5.87 -1.93
N ALA A 41 -4.01 6.58 -0.82
CA ALA A 41 -3.69 8.02 -0.80
C ALA A 41 -2.26 8.28 -1.28
N GLU A 42 -1.28 7.49 -0.83
CA GLU A 42 0.12 7.60 -1.26
C GLU A 42 0.28 7.30 -2.76
N LEU A 43 -0.37 6.25 -3.27
CA LEU A 43 -0.34 5.91 -4.69
C LEU A 43 -0.91 7.05 -5.54
N PHE A 44 -2.09 7.56 -5.18
CA PHE A 44 -2.73 8.66 -5.91
C PHE A 44 -1.91 9.95 -5.85
N TYR A 45 -1.33 10.27 -4.70
CA TYR A 45 -0.39 11.38 -4.58
C TYR A 45 0.79 11.23 -5.56
N GLY A 46 1.39 10.04 -5.61
CA GLY A 46 2.46 9.72 -6.56
C GLY A 46 2.02 9.82 -8.02
N ALA A 47 0.80 9.36 -8.37
CA ALA A 47 0.27 9.49 -9.72
C ALA A 47 0.07 10.95 -10.12
N LEU A 48 -0.53 11.77 -9.25
CA LEU A 48 -0.80 13.18 -9.53
C LEU A 48 0.46 14.02 -9.71
N ARG A 49 1.58 13.58 -9.13
CA ARG A 49 2.90 14.22 -9.30
C ARG A 49 3.74 13.65 -10.45
N SER A 50 3.26 12.62 -11.14
CA SER A 50 4.01 11.98 -12.23
C SER A 50 4.02 12.83 -13.50
N ASN A 51 4.87 12.46 -14.46
CA ASN A 51 4.94 13.12 -15.77
C ASN A 51 3.64 13.00 -16.57
N ASN A 52 2.85 11.94 -16.34
CA ASN A 52 1.57 11.69 -17.01
C ASN A 52 0.47 11.36 -15.98
N PRO A 53 -0.08 12.37 -15.27
CA PRO A 53 -1.00 12.15 -14.16
C PRO A 53 -2.24 11.34 -14.51
N VAL A 54 -2.89 11.65 -15.64
CA VAL A 54 -4.13 11.00 -16.08
C VAL A 54 -3.90 9.50 -16.32
N GLN A 55 -2.93 9.16 -17.17
CA GLN A 55 -2.61 7.77 -17.50
C GLN A 55 -2.13 6.99 -16.27
N THR A 56 -1.32 7.60 -15.41
CA THR A 56 -0.79 6.94 -14.22
C THR A 56 -1.90 6.66 -13.21
N LEU A 57 -2.82 7.61 -13.04
CA LEU A 57 -3.97 7.46 -12.15
C LEU A 57 -4.93 6.38 -12.64
N GLU A 58 -5.23 6.33 -13.94
CA GLU A 58 -6.07 5.28 -14.54
C GLU A 58 -5.48 3.89 -14.31
N ARG A 59 -4.18 3.71 -14.56
CA ARG A 59 -3.49 2.43 -14.33
C ARG A 59 -3.55 2.01 -12.86
N GLN A 60 -3.32 2.95 -11.94
CA GLN A 60 -3.43 2.68 -10.51
C GLN A 60 -4.85 2.31 -10.11
N GLN A 61 -5.87 3.02 -10.58
CA GLN A 61 -7.26 2.70 -10.28
C GLN A 61 -7.65 1.30 -10.77
N LEU A 62 -7.24 0.92 -11.99
CA LEU A 62 -7.48 -0.43 -12.52
C LEU A 62 -6.81 -1.51 -11.66
N PHE A 63 -5.58 -1.27 -11.21
CA PHE A 63 -4.88 -2.17 -10.29
C PHE A 63 -5.62 -2.27 -8.94
N LEU A 64 -5.96 -1.13 -8.33
CA LEU A 64 -6.60 -1.07 -7.02
C LEU A 64 -8.01 -1.69 -6.98
N LYS A 65 -8.72 -1.75 -8.11
CA LYS A 65 -10.04 -2.39 -8.21
C LYS A 65 -10.02 -3.90 -7.93
N GLN A 66 -8.85 -4.54 -8.01
CA GLN A 66 -8.70 -5.98 -7.78
C GLN A 66 -8.67 -6.36 -6.30
N PHE A 67 -8.51 -5.39 -5.39
CA PHE A 67 -8.28 -5.65 -3.97
C PHE A 67 -9.39 -5.07 -3.09
N THR A 68 -9.66 -5.74 -1.98
CA THR A 68 -10.49 -5.15 -0.92
C THR A 68 -9.78 -3.94 -0.31
N SER A 69 -10.51 -2.83 -0.24
CA SER A 69 -10.03 -1.58 0.34
C SER A 69 -10.46 -1.48 1.81
N LEU A 70 -9.51 -1.56 2.74
CA LEU A 70 -9.77 -1.39 4.16
C LEU A 70 -9.74 0.10 4.55
N PRO A 71 -10.71 0.61 5.32
CA PRO A 71 -10.68 1.99 5.80
C PRO A 71 -9.58 2.17 6.85
N PHE A 72 -9.12 3.40 7.01
CA PHE A 72 -8.34 3.83 8.17
C PHE A 72 -9.27 4.64 9.05
N ASP A 73 -9.76 4.01 10.11
CA ASP A 73 -10.74 4.54 11.06
C ASP A 73 -10.09 4.87 12.42
N ASP A 74 -10.89 5.31 13.39
CA ASP A 74 -10.41 5.67 14.73
C ASP A 74 -9.75 4.48 15.45
N GLY A 75 -10.21 3.25 15.19
CA GLY A 75 -9.59 2.04 15.71
C GLY A 75 -8.18 1.85 15.18
N SER A 76 -8.01 2.05 13.87
CA SER A 76 -6.71 2.05 13.19
C SER A 76 -5.80 3.16 13.73
N ALA A 77 -6.33 4.37 13.91
CA ALA A 77 -5.59 5.49 14.47
C ALA A 77 -5.10 5.22 15.89
N LEU A 78 -5.93 4.65 16.76
CA LEU A 78 -5.55 4.27 18.12
C LEU A 78 -4.48 3.17 18.12
N ALA A 79 -4.58 2.17 17.25
CA ALA A 79 -3.58 1.12 17.12
C ALA A 79 -2.21 1.69 16.72
N VAL A 80 -2.18 2.61 15.74
CA VAL A 80 -0.96 3.34 15.35
C VAL A 80 -0.42 4.16 16.52
N GLY A 81 -1.27 4.89 17.24
CA GLY A 81 -0.88 5.65 18.42
C GLY A 81 -0.25 4.78 19.51
N ARG A 82 -0.80 3.59 19.77
CA ARG A 82 -0.24 2.62 20.72
C ARG A 82 1.12 2.09 20.28
N MET A 83 1.31 1.82 18.99
CA MET A 83 2.61 1.39 18.46
C MET A 83 3.66 2.50 18.60
N GLY A 84 3.28 3.76 18.38
CA GLY A 84 4.19 4.90 18.54
C GLY A 84 4.44 5.34 19.99
N ALA A 85 3.55 4.98 20.92
CA ALA A 85 3.69 5.28 22.35
C ALA A 85 4.32 4.13 23.16
N ALA A 86 4.61 3.00 22.51
CA ALA A 86 5.40 1.95 23.14
C ALA A 86 6.77 2.54 23.52
N PRO A 87 7.23 2.38 24.78
CA PRO A 87 8.52 2.93 25.19
C PRO A 87 9.62 2.43 24.24
N ASP A 88 10.53 3.33 23.86
CA ASP A 88 11.67 3.09 22.95
C ASP A 88 12.58 1.96 23.47
N GLY A 89 12.10 0.73 23.33
CA GLY A 89 12.78 -0.48 23.78
C GLY A 89 13.01 -1.49 22.67
N ASP A 90 12.29 -1.41 21.53
CA ASP A 90 12.58 -2.22 20.33
C ASP A 90 11.77 -1.82 19.06
N GLY A 91 11.59 -0.52 18.79
CA GLY A 91 10.85 -0.04 17.61
C GLY A 91 11.69 0.89 16.75
N PRO A 92 11.71 0.77 15.40
CA PRO A 92 12.48 1.67 14.58
C PRO A 92 11.84 3.06 14.60
N VAL A 93 12.60 4.04 15.07
CA VAL A 93 12.29 5.46 14.94
C VAL A 93 12.10 5.79 13.46
N ILE A 94 10.85 5.95 13.02
CA ILE A 94 10.56 6.40 11.64
C ILE A 94 10.57 7.93 11.67
N ASN A 95 11.76 8.51 11.48
CA ASN A 95 11.92 9.93 11.23
C ASN A 95 11.46 10.22 9.79
N ARG A 96 10.47 11.11 9.62
CA ARG A 96 9.97 11.56 8.32
C ARG A 96 10.88 12.60 7.70
#